data_AF-Q9CC69-F1
#
_entry.id   AF-Q9CC69-F1
#
_cell.length_a   1.000
_cell.length_b   1.000
_cell.length_c   1.000
_cell.angle_alpha   90.00
_cell.angle_beta   90.00
_cell.angle_gamma   90.00
#
_symmetry.space_group_name_H-M   'P 1'
#
loop_
_entity.id
_entity.type
_entity.pdbx_description
1 polymer ?
#
loop_
_entity_poly.entity_id
_entity_poly.type
_entity_poly.pdbx_seq_one_letter_code
_entity_poly.pdbx_strand_id
1 'polypeptide(L)' 'MVPDEAVSITRLLDSGWVAAPETHFRIRAGPGMRIILADLTADEIEPFSDDAIAHQGWPSI' A
#
# COMPACT_ATOMS: atom_id res chain seq x y z
N MET A 1 -6.93 -6.33 -3.61
CA MET A 1 -6.99 -5.40 -4.76
C MET A 1 -7.07 -4.03 -4.16
N VAL A 2 -6.42 -3.03 -4.76
CA VAL A 2 -6.49 -1.66 -4.27
C VAL A 2 -7.70 -1.01 -4.95
N PRO A 3 -8.86 -0.85 -4.31
CA PRO A 3 -10.06 -0.35 -4.98
C PRO A 3 -9.93 1.15 -5.31
N ASP A 4 -9.20 1.89 -4.47
CA ASP A 4 -8.88 3.30 -4.66
C ASP A 4 -7.41 3.54 -4.25
N GLU A 5 -6.56 3.81 -5.23
CA GLU A 5 -5.14 4.07 -5.03
C GLU A 5 -4.91 5.41 -4.33
N ALA A 6 -5.70 6.44 -4.62
CA ALA A 6 -5.53 7.76 -4.02
C ALA A 6 -5.83 7.73 -2.52
N VAL A 7 -6.90 7.04 -2.12
CA VAL A 7 -7.23 6.83 -0.70
C VAL A 7 -6.13 6.03 -0.01
N SER A 8 -5.62 4.99 -0.67
CA SER A 8 -4.58 4.13 -0.10
C SER A 8 -3.25 4.88 0.11
N ILE A 9 -2.82 5.67 -0.87
CA ILE A 9 -1.62 6.51 -0.76
C ILE A 9 -1.79 7.57 0.32
N THR A 10 -2.95 8.24 0.37
CA THR A 10 -3.21 9.28 1.38
C THR A 10 -3.12 8.71 2.79
N ARG A 11 -3.64 7.49 3.02
CA ARG A 11 -3.54 6.81 4.32
C ARG A 11 -2.11 6.46 4.71
N LEU A 12 -1.34 5.91 3.77
CA LEU A 12 0.07 5.62 4.01
C LEU A 12 0.85 6.89 4.37
N LEU A 13 0.61 7.99 3.67
CA LEU A 13 1.24 9.28 4.00
C LEU A 13 0.81 9.79 5.38
N ASP A 14 -0.47 9.64 5.74
CA ASP A 14 -1.02 10.07 7.04
C ASP A 14 -0.49 9.23 8.21
N SER A 15 -0.20 7.93 7.99
CA SER A 15 0.44 7.07 9.00
C SER A 15 1.97 7.17 9.02
N GLY A 16 2.56 8.05 8.20
CA GLY A 16 3.98 8.37 8.21
C GLY A 16 4.84 7.54 7.25
N TRP A 17 4.23 6.67 6.44
CA TRP A 17 4.94 5.96 5.38
C TRP A 17 5.16 6.83 4.15
N VAL A 18 6.20 6.49 3.39
CA VAL A 18 6.45 7.10 2.09
C VAL A 18 5.67 6.36 1.02
N ALA A 19 4.88 7.08 0.23
CA ALA A 19 4.12 6.53 -0.88
C ALA A 19 4.07 7.50 -2.07
N ALA A 20 3.96 6.97 -3.28
CA ALA A 20 3.81 7.74 -4.51
C ALA A 20 2.83 7.06 -5.48
N PRO A 21 2.09 7.82 -6.30
CA PRO A 21 1.19 7.26 -7.29
C PRO A 21 1.93 6.41 -8.32
N GLU A 22 1.49 5.16 -8.49
CA GLU A 22 1.98 4.25 -9.53
C GLU A 22 1.24 4.45 -10.85
N THR A 23 0.10 5.17 -10.86
CA THR A 23 -0.71 5.40 -12.07
C THR A 23 0.10 5.85 -13.29
N HIS A 24 1.16 6.65 -13.10
CA HIS A 24 2.03 7.11 -14.20
C HIS A 24 2.88 6.00 -14.85
N PHE A 25 3.09 4.88 -14.15
CA PHE A 25 3.94 3.77 -14.59
C PHE A 25 3.13 2.56 -15.10
N ARG A 26 1.79 2.64 -15.09
CA ARG A 26 0.91 1.56 -15.54
C ARG A 26 0.49 1.76 -17.00
N ILE A 27 0.59 0.71 -17.80
CA ILE A 27 0.12 0.73 -19.21
C ILE A 27 -1.27 0.10 -19.36
N ARG A 28 -1.49 -1.08 -18.78
CA ARG A 28 -2.75 -1.85 -18.93
C ARG A 28 -3.25 -2.50 -17.63
N ALA A 29 -2.55 -2.30 -16.52
CA ALA A 29 -2.96 -2.83 -15.24
C ALA A 29 -4.02 -1.91 -14.61
N GLY A 30 -4.97 -2.50 -13.89
CA GLY A 30 -5.89 -1.76 -13.04
C GLY A 30 -5.19 -1.13 -11.83
N PRO A 31 -5.98 -0.52 -10.93
CA PRO A 31 -5.48 0.05 -9.68
C PRO A 31 -4.64 -0.93 -8.86
N GLY A 32 -3.53 -0.43 -8.30
CA GLY A 32 -2.55 -1.22 -7.56
C GLY A 32 -1.44 -0.32 -7.02
N MET A 33 -0.68 -0.84 -6.06
CA MET A 33 0.50 -0.21 -5.48
C MET A 33 1.68 -1.18 -5.51
N ARG A 34 2.88 -0.64 -5.70
CA ARG A 34 4.13 -1.37 -5.51
C ARG A 34 4.69 -1.03 -4.14
N ILE A 35 5.09 -2.05 -3.40
CA ILE A 35 5.60 -1.95 -2.04
C ILE A 35 7.08 -2.32 -2.08
N ILE A 36 7.93 -1.52 -1.43
CA ILE A 36 9.36 -1.78 -1.27
C ILE A 36 9.60 -2.08 0.22
N LEU A 37 10.14 -3.26 0.53
CA LEU A 37 10.40 -3.72 1.90
C LEU A 37 11.90 -3.77 2.24
N ALA A 38 12.78 -3.31 1.34
CA ALA A 38 14.22 -3.57 1.42
C ALA A 38 14.88 -3.08 2.73
N ASP A 39 14.37 -1.98 3.30
CA ASP A 39 14.88 -1.37 4.53
C ASP A 39 13.90 -1.48 5.71
N LEU A 40 12.80 -2.24 5.57
CA LEU A 40 11.90 -2.51 6.70
C LEU A 40 12.53 -3.55 7.63
N THR A 41 12.52 -3.27 8.93
CA THR A 41 12.83 -4.25 9.95
C THR A 41 11.67 -5.23 10.12
N ALA A 42 11.93 -6.39 10.74
CA ALA A 42 10.90 -7.40 10.93
C ALA A 42 9.73 -6.90 11.79
N ASP A 43 10.01 -6.05 12.77
CA ASP A 43 9.00 -5.42 13.65
C ASP A 43 8.19 -4.30 12.97
N GLU A 44 8.65 -3.79 11.81
CA GLU A 44 7.92 -2.79 11.02
C GLU A 44 6.93 -3.44 10.03
N ILE A 45 7.11 -4.73 9.69
CA ILE A 45 6.30 -5.41 8.68
C ILE A 45 4.82 -5.48 9.08
N GLU A 46 4.54 -5.79 10.34
CA GLU A 46 3.17 -5.94 10.83
C GLU A 46 2.42 -4.59 10.89
N PRO A 47 2.98 -3.52 11.50
CA PRO A 47 2.40 -2.18 11.40
C PRO A 47 2.17 -1.71 9.96
N PHE A 48 3.13 -1.93 9.07
CA PHE A 48 2.98 -1.59 7.66
C PHE A 48 1.83 -2.38 7.01
N SER A 49 1.70 -3.67 7.33
CA SER A 49 0.66 -4.54 6.77
C SER A 49 -0.73 -4.11 7.22
N ASP A 50 -0.89 -3.73 8.48
CA ASP A 50 -2.15 -3.21 9.02
C ASP A 50 -2.55 -1.91 8.32
N ASP A 51 -1.61 -0.97 8.18
CA ASP A 51 -1.86 0.31 7.51
C ASP A 51 -2.18 0.15 6.02
N ALA A 52 -1.46 -0.73 5.32
CA ALA A 52 -1.56 -0.89 3.87
C ALA A 52 -2.70 -1.81 3.42
N ILE A 53 -2.98 -2.90 4.16
CA ILE A 53 -3.76 -4.05 3.68
C ILE A 53 -5.09 -4.22 4.42
N ALA A 54 -5.19 -3.89 5.71
CA ALA A 54 -6.37 -4.22 6.51
C ALA A 54 -7.70 -3.65 5.92
N HIS A 55 -7.59 -2.60 5.11
CA HIS A 55 -8.74 -1.92 4.50
C HIS A 55 -9.03 -2.36 3.06
N GLN A 56 -8.26 -3.30 2.50
CA GLN A 56 -8.34 -3.72 1.10
C GLN A 56 -9.35 -4.86 0.85
N GLY A 57 -10.11 -5.25 1.88
CA GLY A 57 -11.11 -6.32 1.80
C GLY A 57 -10.51 -7.69 1.49
N TRP A 58 -9.24 -7.91 1.83
CA TRP A 58 -8.64 -9.23 1.71
C TRP A 58 -9.22 -10.14 2.79
N PRO A 59 -9.79 -11.29 2.42
CA PRO A 59 -10.27 -12.24 3.42
C PRO A 59 -9.08 -12.71 4.23
N SER A 60 -9.21 -12.67 5.56
CA SER A 60 -8.26 -13.33 6.46
C SER A 60 -8.18 -14.80 6.07
N ILE A 61 -6.99 -15.24 5.66
CA ILE A 61 -6.68 -16.65 5.39
C ILE A 61 -6.48 -17.42 6.70
#